data_AF-A0A6N2HT33-F1
#
_entry.id   AF-A0A6N2HT33-F1
#
_cell.length_a   1.000
_cell.length_b   1.000
_cell.length_c   1.000
_cell.angle_alpha   90.00
_cell.angle_beta   90.00
_cell.angle_gamma   90.00
#
_symmetry.space_group_name_H-M   'P 1'
#
loop_
_entity.id
_entity.type
_entity.pdbx_description
1 polymer ?
#
loop_
_entity_poly.entity_id
_entity_poly.type
_entity_poly.pdbx_seq_one_letter_code
_entity_poly.pdbx_strand_id
1 'polypeptide(L)'
;AHIGETSTRLNLVATWREATVFTDAERAALEVAEQGTRIADAAGGVTDEAWANAAEHYDEDQLAALMSLIALINAFNRLNVINQQPAGDYKVGQFG
;
A
#
# COMPACT_ATOMS: atom_id res chain seq x y z
N ALA A 1 12.41 -9.86 -8.25
CA ALA A 1 11.59 -8.63 -8.32
C ALA A 1 11.00 -8.54 -9.73
N HIS A 2 9.74 -8.11 -9.86
CA HIS A 2 9.01 -8.01 -11.14
C HIS A 2 8.58 -6.56 -11.36
N ILE A 3 8.23 -6.19 -12.61
CA ILE A 3 7.69 -4.86 -12.97
C ILE A 3 8.61 -3.69 -12.54
N GLY A 4 9.93 -3.85 -12.70
CA GLY A 4 10.91 -2.78 -12.44
C GLY A 4 11.32 -2.58 -10.97
N GLU A 5 10.71 -3.30 -10.01
CA GLU A 5 11.15 -3.25 -8.62
C GLU A 5 12.52 -3.90 -8.41
N THR A 6 13.22 -3.51 -7.35
CA THR A 6 14.49 -4.14 -6.93
C THR A 6 14.30 -4.92 -5.63
N SER A 7 15.10 -5.97 -5.41
CA SER A 7 15.06 -6.71 -4.14
C SER A 7 15.31 -5.80 -2.93
N THR A 8 16.15 -4.77 -3.10
CA THR A 8 16.41 -3.77 -2.07
C THR A 8 15.15 -2.99 -1.72
N ARG A 9 14.45 -2.42 -2.70
CA ARG A 9 13.20 -1.68 -2.47
C ARG A 9 12.11 -2.54 -1.84
N LEU A 10 11.92 -3.76 -2.36
CA LEU A 10 10.95 -4.72 -1.81
C LEU A 10 11.22 -5.03 -0.33
N ASN A 11 12.48 -5.22 0.05
CA ASN A 11 12.83 -5.51 1.45
C ASN A 11 12.73 -4.29 2.36
N LEU A 12 12.85 -3.07 1.82
CA LEU A 12 12.83 -1.82 2.59
C LEU A 12 11.44 -1.20 2.75
N VAL A 13 10.41 -1.71 2.07
CA VAL A 13 9.04 -1.16 2.17
C VAL A 13 8.47 -1.24 3.59
N ALA A 14 8.85 -2.26 4.36
CA ALA A 14 8.43 -2.40 5.76
C ALA A 14 9.00 -1.31 6.68
N THR A 15 10.08 -0.63 6.26
CA THR A 15 10.78 0.43 7.00
C THR A 15 10.85 1.70 6.17
N TRP A 16 9.84 1.95 5.33
CA TRP A 16 9.89 2.98 4.28
C TRP A 16 10.21 4.40 4.79
N ARG A 17 9.79 4.74 6.01
CA ARG A 17 10.05 6.07 6.63
C ARG A 17 11.55 6.36 6.75
N GLU A 18 12.32 5.33 7.08
CA GLU A 18 13.77 5.39 7.27
C GLU A 18 14.55 5.08 5.98
N ALA A 19 13.86 4.67 4.91
CA ALA A 19 14.48 4.26 3.66
C ALA A 19 14.63 5.45 2.70
N THR A 20 15.79 5.57 2.07
CA THR A 20 16.12 6.64 1.10
C THR A 20 15.76 6.29 -0.34
N VAL A 21 15.28 5.07 -0.57
CA VAL A 21 15.04 4.51 -1.92
C VAL A 21 13.66 4.86 -2.48
N PHE A 22 12.81 5.53 -1.71
CA PHE A 22 11.47 5.95 -2.09
C PHE A 22 11.42 7.46 -2.32
N THR A 23 10.79 7.87 -3.41
CA THR A 23 10.52 9.27 -3.75
C THR A 23 9.45 9.88 -2.83
N ASP A 24 9.32 11.21 -2.83
CA ASP A 24 8.32 11.91 -2.01
C ASP A 24 6.89 11.46 -2.35
N ALA A 25 6.58 11.28 -3.64
CA ALA A 25 5.29 10.75 -4.08
C ALA A 25 5.03 9.34 -3.52
N GLU A 26 6.01 8.44 -3.59
CA GLU A 26 5.88 7.08 -3.05
C GLU A 26 5.70 7.10 -1.52
N ARG A 27 6.42 7.97 -0.81
CA ARG A 27 6.30 8.14 0.64
C ARG A 27 4.91 8.66 1.03
N ALA A 28 4.35 9.60 0.26
CA ALA A 28 2.99 10.09 0.47
C ALA A 28 1.94 8.98 0.26
N ALA A 29 2.09 8.16 -0.79
CA ALA A 29 1.21 7.01 -1.01
C ALA A 29 1.33 5.95 0.10
N LEU A 30 2.54 5.69 0.60
CA LEU A 30 2.79 4.75 1.69
C LEU A 30 2.19 5.24 3.02
N GLU A 31 2.23 6.55 3.30
CA GLU A 31 1.55 7.13 4.46
C GLU A 31 0.03 6.87 4.42
N VAL A 32 -0.62 7.17 3.30
CA VAL A 32 -2.06 6.93 3.12
C VAL A 32 -2.38 5.44 3.24
N ALA A 33 -1.53 4.57 2.66
CA ALA A 33 -1.70 3.12 2.75
C ALA A 33 -1.58 2.59 4.19
N GLU A 34 -0.61 3.10 4.96
CA GLU A 34 -0.39 2.73 6.35
C GLU A 34 -1.58 3.17 7.22
N GLN A 35 -1.99 4.43 7.14
CA GLN A 35 -3.11 4.96 7.90
C GLN A 35 -4.44 4.29 7.52
N GLY A 36 -4.72 4.13 6.22
CA GLY A 36 -5.93 3.48 5.72
C GLY A 36 -6.04 1.99 6.09
N THR A 37 -4.91 1.30 6.23
CA THR A 37 -4.90 -0.10 6.67
C THR A 37 -5.17 -0.25 8.17
N ARG A 38 -4.73 0.72 8.98
CA ARG A 38 -4.83 0.68 10.45
C ARG A 38 -6.15 1.23 11.01
N ILE A 39 -7.16 1.45 10.16
CA ILE A 39 -8.51 1.89 10.59
C ILE A 39 -9.10 0.96 11.67
N ALA A 40 -8.85 -0.35 11.57
CA ALA A 40 -9.34 -1.33 12.53
C ALA A 40 -8.76 -1.16 13.95
N ASP A 41 -7.59 -0.53 14.07
CA ASP A 41 -6.85 -0.38 15.33
C ASP A 41 -7.04 1.03 15.95
N ALA A 42 -8.13 1.72 15.59
CA ALA A 42 -8.53 3.03 16.10
C ALA A 42 -7.55 4.19 15.84
N ALA A 43 -6.76 4.12 14.76
CA ALA A 43 -5.81 5.17 14.36
C ALA A 43 -6.45 6.46 13.77
N GLY A 44 -7.75 6.67 13.93
CA GLY A 44 -8.44 7.87 13.42
C GLY A 44 -8.66 7.93 11.90
N GLY A 45 -8.12 6.97 11.14
CA GLY A 45 -8.22 6.94 9.68
C GLY A 45 -7.11 7.72 8.98
N VAL A 46 -7.29 7.98 7.69
CA VAL A 46 -6.36 8.82 6.92
C VAL A 46 -6.57 10.28 7.35
N THR A 47 -5.51 10.95 7.80
CA THR A 47 -5.57 12.36 8.21
C THR A 47 -5.66 13.29 7.00
N ASP A 48 -6.24 14.49 7.20
CA ASP A 48 -6.28 15.52 6.16
C ASP A 48 -4.87 15.92 5.69
N GLU A 49 -3.88 15.91 6.58
CA GLU A 49 -2.48 16.19 6.26
C GLU A 49 -1.88 15.12 5.33
N ALA A 50 -2.11 13.83 5.63
CA ALA A 50 -1.65 12.74 4.78
C ALA A 50 -2.32 12.77 3.40
N TRP A 51 -3.63 13.08 3.37
CA TRP A 51 -4.37 13.21 2.12
C TRP A 51 -3.88 14.41 1.29
N ALA A 52 -3.70 15.57 1.93
CA ALA A 52 -3.20 16.78 1.27
C ALA A 52 -1.82 16.55 0.67
N ASN A 53 -0.90 15.92 1.42
CA ASN A 53 0.43 15.58 0.93
C ASN A 53 0.38 14.63 -0.28
N ALA A 54 -0.48 13.61 -0.27
CA ALA A 54 -0.67 12.76 -1.45
C ALA A 54 -1.23 13.53 -2.65
N ALA A 55 -2.15 14.48 -2.43
CA ALA A 55 -2.73 15.31 -3.48
C ALA A 55 -1.74 16.30 -4.13
N GLU A 56 -0.57 16.55 -3.54
CA GLU A 56 0.51 17.29 -4.19
C GLU A 56 1.19 16.48 -5.33
N HIS A 57 1.03 15.16 -5.31
CA HIS A 57 1.73 14.24 -6.22
C HIS A 57 0.82 13.49 -7.18
N TYR A 58 -0.46 13.34 -6.84
CA TYR A 58 -1.42 12.51 -7.56
C TYR A 58 -2.67 13.31 -7.91
N ASP A 59 -3.17 13.12 -9.13
CA ASP A 59 -4.47 13.65 -9.54
C ASP A 59 -5.65 12.88 -8.90
N GLU A 60 -6.87 13.37 -9.11
CA GLU A 60 -8.08 12.79 -8.51
C GLU A 60 -8.29 11.32 -8.89
N ASP A 61 -8.06 10.98 -10.16
CA ASP A 61 -8.20 9.60 -10.66
C ASP A 61 -7.15 8.67 -10.03
N GLN A 62 -5.91 9.15 -9.87
CA GLN A 62 -4.82 8.44 -9.23
C GLN A 62 -5.06 8.25 -7.73
N LEU A 63 -5.57 9.26 -7.02
CA LEU A 63 -5.95 9.16 -5.61
C LEU A 63 -7.12 8.18 -5.41
N ALA A 64 -8.12 8.21 -6.29
CA ALA A 64 -9.21 7.25 -6.29
C ALA A 64 -8.70 5.81 -6.52
N ALA A 65 -7.77 5.63 -7.45
CA ALA A 65 -7.12 4.35 -7.70
C ALA A 65 -6.30 3.88 -6.48
N LEU A 66 -5.51 4.77 -5.85
CA LEU A 66 -4.73 4.47 -4.65
C LEU A 66 -5.61 3.99 -3.51
N MET A 67 -6.68 4.74 -3.19
CA MET A 67 -7.65 4.36 -2.16
C MET A 67 -8.31 3.01 -2.48
N SER A 68 -8.69 2.78 -3.74
CA SER A 68 -9.31 1.53 -4.18
C SER A 68 -8.37 0.34 -4.02
N LEU A 69 -7.09 0.48 -4.36
CA LEU A 69 -6.08 -0.56 -4.20
C LEU A 69 -5.83 -0.88 -2.72
N ILE A 70 -5.75 0.13 -1.86
CA ILE A 70 -5.61 -0.04 -0.40
C ILE A 70 -6.81 -0.83 0.15
N ALA A 71 -8.04 -0.46 -0.24
CA ALA A 71 -9.24 -1.16 0.18
C ALA A 71 -9.27 -2.62 -0.32
N LEU A 72 -8.91 -2.83 -1.59
CA LEU A 72 -8.91 -4.14 -2.24
C LEU A 72 -7.92 -5.10 -1.57
N ILE A 73 -6.67 -4.68 -1.34
CA ILE A 73 -5.69 -5.56 -0.68
C ILE A 73 -6.08 -5.84 0.77
N ASN A 74 -6.68 -4.87 1.46
CA ASN A 74 -7.24 -5.06 2.79
C ASN A 74 -8.36 -6.11 2.82
N ALA A 75 -9.22 -6.15 1.79
CA ALA A 75 -10.24 -7.18 1.64
C ALA A 75 -9.63 -8.56 1.40
N PHE A 76 -8.67 -8.68 0.47
CA PHE A 76 -8.01 -9.95 0.18
C PHE A 76 -7.23 -10.50 1.39
N ASN A 77 -6.52 -9.63 2.13
CA ASN A 77 -5.82 -10.03 3.35
C ASN A 77 -6.79 -10.64 4.37
N ARG A 78 -7.97 -10.03 4.57
CA ARG A 78 -9.00 -10.55 5.49
C ARG A 78 -9.56 -11.89 5.01
N LEU A 79 -9.90 -12.01 3.73
CA LEU A 79 -10.40 -13.25 3.14
C LEU A 79 -9.39 -14.40 3.28
N ASN A 80 -8.12 -14.14 2.95
CA ASN A 80 -7.05 -15.14 3.04
C ASN A 80 -6.82 -15.61 4.47
N VAL A 81 -6.85 -14.70 5.45
CA VAL A 81 -6.71 -15.05 6.87
C VAL A 81 -7.91 -15.87 7.36
N ILE A 82 -9.14 -15.47 7.03
CA ILE A 82 -10.37 -16.19 7.43
C ILE A 82 -10.38 -17.63 6.89
N ASN A 83 -9.96 -17.83 5.64
CA ASN A 83 -9.94 -19.14 4.99
C ASN A 83 -8.61 -19.91 5.20
N GLN A 84 -7.70 -19.41 6.04
CA GLN A 84 -6.38 -20.01 6.33
C GLN A 84 -5.59 -20.36 5.05
N GLN A 85 -5.65 -19.49 4.05
CA GLN A 85 -4.98 -19.72 2.77
C GLN A 85 -3.45 -19.70 2.96
N PRO A 86 -2.73 -20.80 2.63
CA PRO A 86 -1.28 -20.82 2.71
C PRO A 86 -0.64 -19.79 1.77
N ALA A 87 0.42 -19.12 2.25
CA ALA A 87 1.22 -18.22 1.43
C ALA A 87 2.32 -18.99 0.68
N GLY A 88 2.83 -18.40 -0.42
CA GLY A 88 4.03 -18.89 -1.12
C GLY A 88 3.78 -19.58 -2.47
N ASP A 89 2.52 -19.94 -2.77
CA ASP A 89 2.20 -20.67 -4.01
C ASP A 89 1.84 -19.76 -5.21
N TYR A 90 1.80 -18.44 -5.00
CA TYR A 90 1.47 -17.48 -6.05
C TYR A 90 2.50 -17.49 -7.18
N LYS A 91 2.01 -17.53 -8.42
CA LYS A 91 2.81 -17.33 -9.64
C LYS A 91 2.37 -16.05 -10.34
N VAL A 92 3.34 -15.25 -10.80
CA VAL A 92 3.06 -14.04 -11.58
C VAL A 92 2.19 -14.39 -12.79
N GLY A 93 1.08 -13.66 -12.95
CA GLY A 93 0.08 -13.88 -14.01
C GLY A 93 -0.99 -14.93 -13.71
N GLN A 94 -1.01 -15.52 -12.51
CA GLN A 94 -1.99 -16.55 -12.13
C GLN A 94 -3.46 -16.09 -12.16
N PHE A 95 -3.72 -14.79 -11.99
CA PHE A 95 -5.07 -14.24 -11.88
C PHE A 95 -5.41 -13.14 -12.91
N GLY A 96 -4.61 -13.05 -13.98
CA GLY A 96 -4.67 -11.95 -14.96
C GLY A 96 -3.42 -11.11 -14.95
#